data_AF-A0A967V2H0-F1
#
_entry.id   AF-A0A967V2H0-F1
#
_cell.length_a   1.000
_cell.length_b   1.000
_cell.length_c   1.000
_cell.angle_alpha   90.00
_cell.angle_beta   90.00
_cell.angle_gamma   90.00
#
_symmetry.space_group_name_H-M   'P 1'
#
loop_
_entity.id
_entity.type
_entity.pdbx_description
1 polymer ?
#
loop_
_entity_poly.entity_id
_entity_poly.type
_entity_poly.pdbx_seq_one_letter_code
_entity_poly.pdbx_strand_id
1 'polypeptide(L)' 'VDRLEPGGVQGAASGVAIAEAELTGSPIKAVTWHDLVVVENPDLWWARVIFDT' A
#
# COMPACT_ATOMS: atom_id res chain seq x y z
N VAL A 1 19.54 8.36 -3.39
CA VAL A 1 18.15 8.89 -3.46
C VAL A 1 17.71 8.73 -4.90
N ASP A 2 16.82 7.78 -5.17
CA ASP A 2 16.41 7.47 -6.54
C ASP A 2 15.34 8.46 -7.00
N ARG A 3 15.52 8.97 -8.22
CA ARG A 3 14.64 9.92 -8.89
C ARG A 3 13.85 9.16 -9.95
N LEU A 4 12.53 9.17 -9.87
CA LEU A 4 11.65 8.56 -10.86
C LEU A 4 11.24 9.62 -11.89
N GLU A 5 11.80 9.54 -13.10
CA GLU A 5 11.32 10.30 -14.25
C GLU A 5 10.09 9.60 -14.88
N PRO A 6 9.22 10.30 -15.63
CA PRO A 6 7.99 9.72 -16.16
C PRO A 6 8.31 8.78 -17.33
N GLY A 7 8.49 7.51 -17.01
CA GLY A 7 8.74 6.46 -17.98
C GLY A 7 9.07 5.14 -17.31
N GLY A 8 8.05 4.33 -17.05
CA GLY A 8 8.17 2.91 -16.67
C GLY A 8 8.86 2.64 -15.33
N VAL A 9 8.08 2.29 -14.30
CA VAL A 9 8.65 1.78 -13.05
C VAL A 9 9.12 0.34 -13.28
N GLN A 10 10.44 0.13 -13.30
CA GLN A 10 11.04 -1.18 -13.08
C GLN A 10 11.43 -1.29 -11.61
N GLY A 11 10.66 -2.09 -10.87
CA GLY A 11 10.99 -2.48 -9.50
C GLY A 11 11.13 -4.00 -9.44
N ALA A 12 12.25 -4.50 -8.94
CA ALA A 12 12.42 -5.91 -8.62
C ALA A 12 11.74 -6.18 -7.27
N ALA A 13 10.53 -6.73 -7.29
CA ALA A 13 9.89 -7.29 -6.10
C ALA A 13 10.32 -8.77 -5.97
N SER A 14 10.94 -9.13 -4.85
CA SER A 14 11.20 -10.53 -4.51
C SER A 14 10.00 -11.07 -3.72
N GLY A 15 9.22 -11.96 -4.35
CA GLY A 15 8.06 -12.62 -3.75
C GLY A 15 7.82 -13.99 -4.37
N VAL A 16 7.19 -14.89 -3.62
CA VAL A 16 6.73 -16.19 -4.14
C VAL A 16 5.56 -15.94 -5.09
N ALA A 17 5.62 -16.50 -6.31
CA ALA A 17 4.51 -16.46 -7.25
C ALA A 17 3.30 -17.20 -6.67
N ILE A 18 2.33 -16.44 -6.16
CA ILE A 18 0.98 -16.92 -5.85
C ILE A 18 0.20 -16.94 -7.16
N ALA A 19 -0.61 -17.99 -7.37
CA ALA A 19 -1.51 -18.09 -8.52
C ALA A 19 -2.28 -16.78 -8.69
N GLU A 20 -2.35 -16.27 -9.93
CA GLU A 20 -2.99 -15.00 -10.27
C GLU A 20 -4.36 -14.91 -9.59
N ALA A 21 -4.44 -14.13 -8.52
CA ALA A 21 -5.70 -13.75 -7.93
C ALA A 21 -6.30 -12.68 -8.85
N GLU A 22 -7.53 -12.88 -9.31
CA GLU A 22 -8.29 -11.80 -9.92
C GLU A 22 -8.48 -10.68 -8.88
N LEU A 23 -7.68 -9.63 -9.01
CA LEU A 23 -7.80 -8.46 -8.17
C LEU A 23 -9.04 -7.68 -8.61
N THR A 24 -10.08 -7.74 -7.78
CA THR A 24 -11.31 -6.96 -7.96
C THR A 24 -11.30 -5.77 -7.01
N GLY A 25 -11.69 -4.59 -7.49
CA GLY A 25 -11.74 -3.36 -6.70
C GLY A 25 -10.98 -2.18 -7.32
N SER A 26 -10.96 -1.05 -6.60
CA SER A 26 -10.18 0.12 -7.04
C SER A 26 -8.68 -0.16 -6.89
N PRO A 27 -7.85 0.16 -7.89
CA PRO A 27 -6.41 -0.02 -7.77
C PRO A 27 -5.88 0.89 -6.67
N ILE A 28 -5.10 0.32 -5.75
CA ILE A 28 -4.39 1.06 -4.72
C ILE A 28 -2.95 1.23 -5.20
N LYS A 29 -2.49 2.47 -5.34
CA LYS A 29 -1.12 2.79 -5.74
C LYS A 29 -0.14 2.65 -4.58
N ALA A 30 -0.52 3.14 -3.41
CA ALA A 30 0.35 3.16 -2.24
C ALA A 30 -0.44 3.29 -0.91
N VAL A 31 0.16 2.76 0.15
CA VAL A 31 -0.15 3.12 1.54
C VAL A 31 0.59 4.40 1.88
N THR A 32 -0.09 5.35 2.52
CA THR A 32 0.50 6.66 2.84
C THR A 32 0.46 6.97 4.33
N TRP A 33 1.32 7.90 4.76
CA TRP A 33 1.31 8.46 6.11
C TRP A 33 0.28 9.59 6.29
N HIS A 34 -0.44 9.96 5.23
CA HIS A 34 -1.41 11.03 5.29
C HIS A 34 -2.58 10.64 6.19
N ASP A 35 -2.71 11.36 7.30
CA ASP A 35 -3.76 11.11 8.30
C ASP A 35 -3.77 9.66 8.83
N LEU A 36 -2.60 9.03 8.88
CA LEU A 36 -2.42 7.75 9.56
C LEU A 36 -2.61 7.99 11.06
N VAL A 37 -3.61 7.33 11.61
CA VAL A 37 -3.91 7.37 13.04
C VAL A 37 -3.96 5.95 13.56
N VAL A 38 -3.30 5.71 14.68
CA VAL A 38 -3.37 4.47 15.46
C VAL A 38 -3.79 4.85 16.86
N VAL A 39 -4.79 4.16 17.38
CA VAL A 39 -5.26 4.36 18.74
C VAL A 39 -5.42 3.01 19.41
N GLU A 40 -4.83 2.94 20.58
CA GLU A 40 -4.98 1.84 21.51
C GLU A 40 -6.13 2.17 22.46
N ASN A 41 -7.15 1.31 22.46
CA ASN A 41 -8.15 1.24 23.50
C ASN A 41 -7.83 0.05 24.42
N PRO A 42 -8.35 0.03 25.67
CA PRO A 42 -8.01 -1.01 26.65
C PRO A 42 -8.18 -2.46 26.16
N ASP A 43 -9.11 -2.70 25.22
CA ASP A 43 -9.44 -4.03 24.72
C ASP A 43 -9.09 -4.25 23.24
N LEU A 44 -8.69 -3.19 22.50
CA LEU A 44 -8.52 -3.27 21.06
C LEU A 44 -7.64 -2.14 20.50
N TRP A 45 -6.91 -2.46 19.44
CA TRP A 45 -6.22 -1.48 18.60
C TRP A 45 -7.05 -1.15 17.36
N TRP A 46 -7.18 0.14 17.04
CA TRP A 46 -7.76 0.58 15.77
C TRP A 46 -6.80 1.49 15.02
N ALA A 47 -6.86 1.43 13.69
CA ALA A 47 -6.09 2.32 12.82
C ALA A 47 -6.95 2.86 11.68
N ARG A 48 -6.69 4.10 11.28
CA ARG A 48 -7.25 4.74 10.08
C ARG A 48 -6.13 4.95 9.07
N VAL A 49 -6.33 4.49 7.85
CA VAL A 49 -5.39 4.62 6.73
C VAL A 49 -6.10 5.24 5.53
N ILE A 50 -5.45 6.17 4.84
CA ILE A 50 -5.89 6.71 3.56
C ILE A 50 -4.98 6.17 2.46
N PHE A 51 -5.58 5.53 1.46
CA PHE A 51 -4.89 4.99 0.31
C PHE A 51 -4.80 6.02 -0.80
N ASP A 52 -3.66 6.02 -1.51
CA ASP A 52 -3.56 6.69 -2.80
C ASP A 52 -4.16 5.78 -3.89
N THR A 53 -5.08 6.32 -4.68
CA THR A 53 -5.81 5.63 -5.76
C THR A 53 -5.40 6.14 -7.12
#